data_AF-A0A2Z2KS74-F1
#
_entry.id   AF-A0A2Z2KS74-F1
#
_cell.length_a   1.000
_cell.length_b   1.000
_cell.length_c   1.000
_cell.angle_alpha   90.00
_cell.angle_beta   90.00
_cell.angle_gamma   90.00
#
_symmetry.space_group_name_H-M   'P 1'
#
loop_
_entity.id
_entity.type
_entity.pdbx_description
1 polymer ?
#
loop_
_entity_poly.entity_id
_entity_poly.type
_entity_poly.pdbx_seq_one_letter_code
_entity_poly.pdbx_strand_id
1 'polypeptide(L)'
;MKKTEQQFDYVRISLASPNKIRSWGQRLLPNGQIIGEVTKPETINYRTLKPEMDGLFCERIFGPVKDWECHCGKYKRFRYKGIICERCGVEVTESKVRRHRMAYIELAAPVTHVWYLKGSTSYIALALDLTVKEVEKIVYFHSYIVTNPGDYEHLSYKQLLEGYEWRALEDKLYPQSSNLFGIEVNIGAEAIYKLLKDLDLIAIVEMLREEALKPPKLNKNPSPKFNKKMKRLRLLENFISTGADPSWMIFSVIPVIPPDLRPMVQLDGGRFATADLNEFYRRIINRNNRLARLKAILAPEIIIRNEKRMLQEAVDSLMDNGRRGRMVVGAHNRPLKSLSDIIEGKQGRFRQNLLGKRVDYSGRSVIVVGPALKLHQCGLPREMALELFQPFVIHRLISQGVVNNIKAAKKIIQKNELIVWTVLEEVIYGHPILLNRAPTLHRLGIQAFEPILVEGRAIKLHPLVCPAFNADFDGDQMAVHIPLSLEAQSEARLLMLAPHNFLSPATGQPILMPSQDMVLGCYYLTANNPSSQKGAGHYFTDLEDALLAYQQNKIALHAYIWVRFNGKIEELNSRSINLIKPIKDNNNYQISSNKIRRSDVNGQKVVQYIRTTAGRILFNKIVQQALSN
;
A
#
# COMPACT_ATOMS: atom_id res chain seq x y z
N MET A 1 -32.70 -0.54 9.10
CA MET A 1 -31.68 -1.32 9.81
C MET A 1 -30.29 -0.84 9.38
N LYS A 2 -29.61 -0.07 10.22
CA LYS A 2 -28.18 0.23 10.04
C LYS A 2 -27.47 -1.14 10.03
N LYS A 3 -26.71 -1.45 8.97
CA LYS A 3 -25.79 -2.59 9.02
C LYS A 3 -24.86 -2.32 10.19
N THR A 4 -25.02 -3.06 11.28
CA THR A 4 -23.98 -3.19 12.30
C THR A 4 -22.74 -3.61 11.56
N GLU A 5 -21.75 -2.72 11.48
CA GLU A 5 -20.43 -3.08 10.99
C GLU A 5 -19.99 -4.27 11.85
N GLN A 6 -19.80 -5.44 11.22
CA GLN A 6 -19.18 -6.56 11.88
C GLN A 6 -17.72 -6.19 12.09
N GLN A 7 -17.44 -5.45 13.17
CA GLN A 7 -16.09 -5.26 13.66
C GLN A 7 -15.55 -6.63 14.05
N PHE A 8 -14.38 -6.97 13.52
CA PHE A 8 -13.64 -8.17 13.86
C PHE A 8 -12.34 -7.75 14.52
N ASP A 9 -11.99 -8.38 15.64
CA ASP A 9 -10.77 -8.06 16.39
C ASP A 9 -9.55 -8.82 15.86
N TYR A 10 -9.76 -9.96 15.20
CA TYR A 10 -8.69 -10.80 14.68
C TYR A 10 -9.03 -11.39 13.31
N VAL A 11 -7.98 -11.66 12.52
CA VAL A 11 -8.06 -12.36 11.24
C VAL A 11 -7.29 -13.67 11.36
N ARG A 12 -7.94 -14.78 11.04
CA ARG A 12 -7.33 -16.12 11.03
C ARG A 12 -7.25 -16.63 9.60
N ILE A 13 -6.13 -17.28 9.26
CA ILE A 13 -5.94 -18.00 8.00
C ILE A 13 -5.91 -19.51 8.30
N SER A 14 -6.62 -20.30 7.49
CA SER A 14 -6.66 -21.75 7.61
C SER A 14 -6.69 -22.39 6.23
N LEU A 15 -6.34 -23.68 6.16
CA LEU A 15 -6.64 -24.49 4.98
C LEU A 15 -8.17 -24.57 4.77
N ALA A 16 -8.58 -24.64 3.52
CA ALA A 16 -9.99 -24.75 3.15
C ALA A 16 -10.28 -26.19 2.74
N SER A 17 -11.20 -26.85 3.45
CA SER A 17 -11.67 -28.18 3.06
C SER A 17 -12.51 -28.09 1.77
N PRO A 18 -12.62 -29.18 0.99
CA PRO A 18 -13.47 -29.20 -0.21
C PRO A 18 -14.92 -28.81 0.09
N ASN A 19 -15.46 -29.24 1.22
CA ASN A 19 -16.81 -28.88 1.67
C ASN A 19 -16.93 -27.38 1.99
N LYS A 20 -15.88 -26.78 2.57
CA LYS A 20 -15.85 -25.34 2.83
C LYS A 20 -15.79 -24.55 1.53
N ILE A 21 -15.01 -24.99 0.54
CA ILE A 21 -14.97 -24.37 -0.79
C ILE A 21 -16.35 -24.43 -1.46
N ARG A 22 -17.03 -25.58 -1.39
CA ARG A 22 -18.41 -25.72 -1.88
C ARG A 22 -19.34 -24.75 -1.15
N SER A 23 -19.25 -24.62 0.18
CA SER A 23 -20.11 -23.71 0.95
C SER A 23 -19.99 -22.23 0.55
N TRP A 24 -18.85 -21.80 0.00
CA TRP A 24 -18.67 -20.42 -0.47
C TRP A 24 -19.39 -20.12 -1.78
N GLY A 25 -19.54 -21.12 -2.65
CA GLY A 25 -20.18 -20.97 -3.95
C GLY A 25 -21.58 -21.55 -4.04
N GLN A 26 -21.91 -22.56 -3.22
CA GLN A 26 -23.21 -23.20 -3.20
C GLN A 26 -24.26 -22.30 -2.58
N ARG A 27 -25.39 -22.21 -3.26
CA ARG A 27 -26.60 -21.58 -2.78
C ARG A 27 -27.77 -22.48 -3.07
N LEU A 28 -28.59 -22.67 -2.05
CA LEU A 28 -29.88 -23.34 -2.19
C LEU A 28 -30.92 -22.29 -2.58
N LEU A 29 -31.50 -22.43 -3.75
CA LEU A 29 -32.64 -21.63 -4.16
C LEU A 29 -33.91 -22.11 -3.42
N PRO A 30 -34.95 -21.28 -3.27
CA PRO A 30 -36.24 -21.65 -2.67
C PRO A 30 -36.96 -22.81 -3.35
N ASN A 31 -36.60 -23.14 -4.59
CA ASN A 31 -37.11 -24.30 -5.32
C ASN A 31 -36.36 -25.60 -4.98
N GLY A 32 -35.41 -25.58 -4.04
CA GLY A 32 -34.59 -26.73 -3.64
C GLY A 32 -33.37 -26.99 -4.54
N GLN A 33 -33.16 -26.19 -5.59
CA GLN A 33 -32.04 -26.38 -6.51
C GLN A 33 -30.74 -25.82 -5.92
N ILE A 34 -29.68 -26.64 -5.92
CA ILE A 34 -28.32 -26.22 -5.57
C ILE A 34 -27.68 -25.58 -6.80
N ILE A 35 -27.20 -24.35 -6.63
CA ILE A 35 -26.52 -23.57 -7.68
C ILE A 35 -25.16 -23.13 -7.15
N GLY A 36 -24.16 -23.05 -8.03
CA GLY A 36 -22.82 -22.61 -7.64
C GLY A 36 -21.71 -23.19 -8.51
N GLU A 37 -22.01 -24.27 -9.24
CA GLU A 37 -21.06 -24.92 -10.12
C GLU A 37 -21.02 -24.26 -11.50
N VAL A 38 -19.80 -23.98 -12.00
CA VAL A 38 -19.57 -23.52 -13.37
C VAL A 38 -19.20 -24.72 -14.24
N THR A 39 -20.07 -25.07 -15.17
CA THR A 39 -19.88 -26.25 -16.05
C THR A 39 -19.36 -25.87 -17.42
N LYS A 40 -19.75 -24.69 -17.94
CA LYS A 40 -19.39 -24.26 -19.29
C LYS A 40 -18.22 -23.26 -19.28
N PRO A 41 -17.31 -23.36 -20.27
CA PRO A 41 -16.18 -22.44 -20.43
C PRO A 41 -16.58 -21.08 -21.03
N GLU A 42 -17.82 -20.97 -21.51
CA GLU A 42 -18.36 -19.83 -22.22
C GLU A 42 -18.49 -18.61 -21.29
N THR A 43 -18.37 -17.41 -21.85
CA THR A 43 -18.40 -16.15 -21.09
C THR A 43 -19.65 -15.33 -21.42
N ILE A 44 -19.67 -14.71 -22.59
CA ILE A 44 -20.78 -13.91 -23.10
C ILE A 44 -21.15 -14.39 -24.49
N ASN A 45 -22.42 -14.21 -24.86
CA ASN A 45 -22.90 -14.47 -26.19
C ASN A 45 -22.40 -13.39 -27.16
N TYR A 46 -21.84 -13.80 -28.29
CA TYR A 46 -21.25 -12.87 -29.26
C TYR A 46 -22.27 -11.95 -29.96
N ARG A 47 -23.55 -12.35 -30.06
CA ARG A 47 -24.60 -11.53 -30.70
C ARG A 47 -25.30 -10.62 -29.71
N THR A 48 -25.72 -11.18 -28.57
CA THR A 48 -26.57 -10.46 -27.60
C THR A 48 -25.77 -9.73 -26.54
N LEU A 49 -24.46 -10.01 -26.42
CA LEU A 49 -23.55 -9.53 -25.37
C LEU A 49 -24.02 -9.87 -23.95
N LYS A 50 -25.01 -10.76 -23.82
CA LYS A 50 -25.50 -11.23 -22.52
C LYS A 50 -24.63 -12.39 -22.02
N PRO A 51 -24.47 -12.54 -20.69
CA PRO A 51 -23.77 -13.67 -20.12
C PRO A 51 -24.43 -15.00 -20.48
N GLU A 52 -23.62 -16.01 -20.79
CA GLU A 52 -24.11 -17.36 -21.05
C GLU A 52 -24.53 -18.07 -19.75
N MET A 53 -25.55 -18.92 -19.84
CA MET A 53 -26.01 -19.72 -18.71
C MET A 53 -25.00 -20.83 -18.38
N ASP A 54 -24.73 -21.02 -17.10
CA ASP A 54 -23.74 -21.94 -16.53
C ASP A 54 -22.29 -21.69 -16.97
N GLY A 55 -22.05 -20.56 -17.62
CA GLY A 55 -20.73 -20.06 -17.97
C GLY A 55 -20.07 -19.23 -16.87
N LEU A 56 -18.88 -18.71 -17.18
CA LEU A 56 -18.05 -17.94 -16.25
C LEU A 56 -18.66 -16.61 -15.80
N PHE A 57 -19.68 -16.10 -16.49
CA PHE A 57 -20.35 -14.84 -16.13
C PHE A 57 -21.83 -15.01 -15.78
N CYS A 58 -22.29 -16.26 -15.63
CA CYS A 58 -23.68 -16.64 -15.46
C CYS A 58 -24.40 -15.81 -14.39
N GLU A 59 -25.52 -15.19 -14.78
CA GLU A 59 -26.33 -14.37 -13.86
C GLU A 59 -27.05 -15.19 -12.79
N ARG A 60 -27.34 -16.47 -13.08
CA ARG A 60 -27.98 -17.37 -12.13
C ARG A 60 -27.07 -17.69 -10.94
N ILE A 61 -25.77 -17.85 -11.20
CA ILE A 61 -24.75 -18.17 -10.18
C ILE A 61 -24.33 -16.88 -9.44
N PHE A 62 -23.87 -15.88 -10.20
CA PHE A 62 -23.23 -14.69 -9.63
C PHE A 62 -24.20 -13.56 -9.28
N GLY A 63 -25.43 -13.57 -9.78
CA GLY A 63 -26.42 -12.50 -9.63
C GLY A 63 -26.61 -11.65 -10.90
N PRO A 64 -27.58 -10.73 -10.91
CA PRO A 64 -28.00 -10.00 -12.11
C PRO A 64 -26.98 -8.94 -12.54
N VAL A 65 -26.83 -8.70 -13.85
CA VAL A 65 -25.93 -7.67 -14.39
C VAL A 65 -26.46 -6.25 -14.11
N LYS A 66 -27.78 -6.07 -14.15
CA LYS A 66 -28.45 -4.80 -13.90
C LYS A 66 -29.20 -4.83 -12.58
N ASP A 67 -29.28 -3.69 -11.92
CA ASP A 67 -30.00 -3.58 -10.65
C ASP A 67 -31.49 -3.87 -10.83
N TRP A 68 -32.03 -4.79 -10.01
CA TRP A 68 -33.45 -5.12 -9.96
C TRP A 68 -34.04 -5.60 -11.29
N GLU A 69 -33.22 -6.22 -12.16
CA GLU A 69 -33.64 -6.78 -13.44
C GLU A 69 -33.07 -8.20 -13.61
N CYS A 70 -33.93 -9.16 -14.00
CA CYS A 70 -33.50 -10.51 -14.33
C CYS A 70 -32.99 -10.61 -15.78
N HIS A 71 -32.18 -11.63 -16.09
CA HIS A 71 -31.58 -11.86 -17.41
C HIS A 71 -32.56 -11.80 -18.61
N CYS A 72 -33.75 -12.40 -18.45
CA CYS A 72 -34.77 -12.44 -19.51
C CYS A 72 -35.62 -11.17 -19.59
N GLY A 73 -35.56 -10.29 -18.58
CA GLY A 73 -36.35 -9.07 -18.50
C GLY A 73 -37.83 -9.26 -18.13
N LYS A 74 -38.29 -10.47 -17.74
CA LYS A 74 -39.67 -10.73 -17.25
C LYS A 74 -39.95 -9.90 -15.99
N TYR A 75 -39.05 -9.94 -15.02
CA TYR A 75 -39.12 -9.17 -13.79
C TYR A 75 -38.15 -8.00 -13.84
N LYS A 76 -38.70 -6.79 -13.66
CA LYS A 76 -37.97 -5.51 -13.66
C LYS A 76 -38.50 -4.62 -12.54
N ARG A 77 -37.63 -3.76 -12.02
CA ARG A 77 -37.90 -2.77 -10.94
C ARG A 77 -37.91 -3.39 -9.55
N PHE A 78 -37.78 -2.52 -8.56
CA PHE A 78 -37.65 -2.86 -7.13
C PHE A 78 -38.80 -3.70 -6.55
N ARG A 79 -40.01 -3.64 -7.12
CA ARG A 79 -41.20 -4.37 -6.63
C ARG A 79 -40.96 -5.88 -6.51
N TYR A 80 -40.17 -6.47 -7.40
CA TYR A 80 -39.92 -7.91 -7.43
C TYR A 80 -38.65 -8.31 -6.67
N LYS A 81 -38.20 -7.49 -5.71
CA LYS A 81 -37.02 -7.75 -4.89
C LYS A 81 -37.08 -9.14 -4.25
N GLY A 82 -36.01 -9.91 -4.43
CA GLY A 82 -35.85 -11.24 -3.84
C GLY A 82 -36.61 -12.36 -4.56
N ILE A 83 -37.40 -12.05 -5.59
CA ILE A 83 -38.07 -13.05 -6.41
C ILE A 83 -37.05 -13.65 -7.38
N ILE A 84 -37.09 -14.97 -7.55
CA ILE A 84 -36.30 -15.70 -8.53
C ILE A 84 -37.15 -15.93 -9.77
N CYS A 85 -36.59 -15.62 -10.93
CA CYS A 85 -37.32 -15.76 -12.17
C CYS A 85 -37.52 -17.23 -12.56
N GLU A 86 -38.76 -17.66 -12.78
CA GLU A 86 -39.08 -19.03 -13.24
C GLU A 86 -38.46 -19.37 -14.61
N ARG A 87 -38.28 -18.37 -15.49
CA ARG A 87 -37.76 -18.59 -16.85
C ARG A 87 -36.24 -18.73 -16.89
N CYS A 88 -35.51 -17.90 -16.15
CA CYS A 88 -34.05 -17.83 -16.23
C CYS A 88 -33.33 -18.20 -14.92
N GLY A 89 -34.05 -18.45 -13.83
CA GLY A 89 -33.48 -18.79 -12.53
C GLY A 89 -32.68 -17.67 -11.85
N VAL A 90 -32.71 -16.44 -12.38
CA VAL A 90 -31.96 -15.30 -11.85
C VAL A 90 -32.75 -14.62 -10.73
N GLU A 91 -32.07 -14.39 -9.61
CA GLU A 91 -32.59 -13.65 -8.47
C GLU A 91 -32.60 -12.14 -8.74
N VAL A 92 -33.72 -11.46 -8.48
CA VAL A 92 -33.85 -10.02 -8.67
C VAL A 92 -33.29 -9.27 -7.45
N THR A 93 -32.03 -8.86 -7.55
CA THR A 93 -31.29 -8.10 -6.53
C THR A 93 -30.48 -6.96 -7.15
N GLU A 94 -29.73 -6.24 -6.33
CA GLU A 94 -28.68 -5.32 -6.79
C GLU A 94 -27.57 -6.09 -7.51
N SER A 95 -26.97 -5.47 -8.53
CA SER A 95 -25.83 -6.01 -9.28
C SER A 95 -24.57 -6.15 -8.42
N LYS A 96 -24.42 -5.34 -7.36
CA LYS A 96 -23.28 -5.35 -6.43
C LYS A 96 -22.99 -6.73 -5.83
N VAL A 97 -23.99 -7.61 -5.73
CA VAL A 97 -23.79 -8.98 -5.25
C VAL A 97 -22.80 -9.77 -6.10
N ARG A 98 -22.66 -9.43 -7.40
CA ARG A 98 -21.72 -10.06 -8.34
C ARG A 98 -20.25 -9.85 -8.00
N ARG A 99 -19.93 -8.89 -7.14
CA ARG A 99 -18.59 -8.69 -6.60
C ARG A 99 -18.26 -9.62 -5.44
N HIS A 100 -19.27 -10.18 -4.78
CA HIS A 100 -19.12 -10.94 -3.53
C HIS A 100 -19.43 -12.43 -3.70
N ARG A 101 -20.33 -12.82 -4.61
CA ARG A 101 -20.72 -14.22 -4.82
C ARG A 101 -19.61 -14.98 -5.54
N MET A 102 -19.09 -16.01 -4.90
CA MET A 102 -18.14 -16.95 -5.51
C MET A 102 -18.89 -18.09 -6.21
N ALA A 103 -18.16 -18.86 -7.00
CA ALA A 103 -18.63 -20.12 -7.57
C ALA A 103 -17.55 -21.17 -7.40
N TYR A 104 -17.78 -22.39 -7.89
CA TYR A 104 -16.77 -23.45 -7.86
C TYR A 104 -16.81 -24.31 -9.13
N ILE A 105 -15.74 -25.06 -9.36
CA ILE A 105 -15.60 -26.07 -10.41
C ILE A 105 -15.29 -27.40 -9.72
N GLU A 106 -16.12 -28.41 -9.95
CA GLU A 106 -15.88 -29.77 -9.49
C GLU A 106 -14.87 -30.45 -10.43
N LEU A 107 -13.75 -30.93 -9.91
CA LEU A 107 -12.72 -31.56 -10.74
C LEU A 107 -13.03 -33.04 -10.96
N ALA A 108 -12.91 -33.50 -12.19
CA ALA A 108 -13.10 -34.90 -12.56
C ALA A 108 -11.97 -35.82 -12.02
N ALA A 109 -10.83 -35.24 -11.63
CA ALA A 109 -9.73 -35.92 -10.93
C ALA A 109 -9.10 -34.95 -9.93
N PRO A 110 -8.61 -35.42 -8.76
CA PRO A 110 -7.94 -34.56 -7.80
C PRO A 110 -6.63 -34.02 -8.39
N VAL A 111 -6.25 -32.82 -7.95
CA VAL A 111 -5.11 -32.05 -8.45
C VAL A 111 -4.31 -31.51 -7.28
N THR A 112 -2.99 -31.69 -7.27
CA THR A 112 -2.15 -31.18 -6.19
C THR A 112 -2.05 -29.65 -6.23
N HIS A 113 -2.02 -28.99 -5.08
CA HIS A 113 -1.81 -27.55 -5.05
C HIS A 113 -0.32 -27.21 -5.19
N VAL A 114 0.02 -26.43 -6.22
CA VAL A 114 1.41 -26.04 -6.54
C VAL A 114 2.17 -25.34 -5.40
N TRP A 115 1.50 -24.60 -4.51
CA TRP A 115 2.14 -23.94 -3.38
C TRP A 115 2.71 -24.94 -2.36
N TYR A 116 1.96 -26.00 -2.05
CA TYR A 116 2.39 -27.04 -1.11
C TYR A 116 3.34 -28.06 -1.75
N LEU A 117 3.31 -28.20 -3.08
CA LEU A 117 4.21 -29.07 -3.84
C LEU A 117 5.59 -28.41 -4.09
N LYS A 118 5.61 -27.22 -4.71
CA LYS A 118 6.81 -26.52 -5.20
C LYS A 118 7.15 -25.24 -4.42
N GLY A 119 6.71 -25.15 -3.17
CA GLY A 119 7.10 -24.03 -2.28
C GLY A 119 8.60 -24.04 -1.95
N SER A 120 9.08 -23.00 -1.26
CA SER A 120 10.43 -22.96 -0.70
C SER A 120 10.72 -24.20 0.17
N THR A 121 9.69 -24.68 0.86
CA THR A 121 9.62 -26.03 1.42
C THR A 121 8.42 -26.75 0.83
N SER A 122 8.61 -28.00 0.40
CA SER A 122 7.51 -28.84 -0.06
C SER A 122 6.86 -29.52 1.15
N TYR A 123 5.69 -29.02 1.53
CA TYR A 123 4.94 -29.52 2.68
C TYR A 123 4.41 -30.93 2.43
N ILE A 124 4.02 -31.24 1.19
CA ILE A 124 3.57 -32.59 0.78
C ILE A 124 4.72 -33.60 0.90
N ALA A 125 5.89 -33.26 0.36
CA ALA A 125 7.06 -34.15 0.45
C ALA A 125 7.52 -34.35 1.90
N LEU A 126 7.49 -33.28 2.70
CA LEU A 126 7.85 -33.35 4.12
C LEU A 126 6.87 -34.22 4.93
N ALA A 127 5.57 -34.11 4.68
CA ALA A 127 4.55 -34.92 5.35
C ALA A 127 4.72 -36.42 5.05
N LEU A 128 4.93 -36.76 3.76
CA LEU A 128 5.08 -38.13 3.30
C LEU A 128 6.47 -38.75 3.54
N ASP A 129 7.45 -37.92 3.91
CA ASP A 129 8.88 -38.23 4.03
C ASP A 129 9.59 -38.63 2.73
N LEU A 130 9.05 -38.18 1.60
CA LEU A 130 9.64 -38.38 0.27
C LEU A 130 10.56 -37.22 -0.11
N THR A 131 11.36 -37.39 -1.16
CA THR A 131 12.07 -36.27 -1.76
C THR A 131 11.15 -35.48 -2.70
N VAL A 132 11.43 -34.18 -2.89
CA VAL A 132 10.61 -33.32 -3.77
C VAL A 132 10.56 -33.88 -5.20
N LYS A 133 11.69 -34.42 -5.68
CA LYS A 133 11.80 -35.01 -7.02
C LYS A 133 10.93 -36.27 -7.17
N GLU A 134 10.89 -37.12 -6.15
CA GLU A 134 10.01 -38.31 -6.14
C GLU A 134 8.55 -37.91 -6.21
N VAL A 135 8.11 -36.95 -5.39
CA VAL A 135 6.73 -36.48 -5.41
C VAL A 135 6.37 -35.87 -6.76
N GLU A 136 7.26 -35.08 -7.37
CA GLU A 136 7.02 -34.53 -8.72
C GLU A 136 6.91 -35.62 -9.80
N LYS A 137 7.75 -36.67 -9.75
CA LYS A 137 7.63 -37.81 -10.66
C LYS A 137 6.27 -38.49 -10.56
N ILE A 138 5.73 -38.62 -9.34
CA ILE A 138 4.41 -39.21 -9.11
C ILE A 138 3.29 -38.30 -9.63
N VAL A 139 3.29 -37.01 -9.26
CA VAL A 139 2.25 -36.04 -9.67
C VAL A 139 2.13 -35.95 -11.19
N TYR A 140 3.25 -35.96 -11.91
CA TYR A 140 3.30 -35.78 -13.36
C TYR A 140 3.31 -37.07 -14.16
N PHE A 141 2.90 -38.18 -13.54
CA PHE A 141 2.70 -39.49 -14.18
C PHE A 141 3.97 -40.11 -14.79
N HIS A 142 5.13 -39.90 -14.17
CA HIS A 142 6.39 -40.55 -14.57
C HIS A 142 6.65 -41.87 -13.82
N SER A 143 6.33 -41.93 -12.53
CA SER A 143 6.56 -43.10 -11.67
C SER A 143 5.31 -43.41 -10.87
N TYR A 144 5.11 -44.69 -10.56
CA TYR A 144 4.05 -45.15 -9.67
C TYR A 144 4.54 -45.19 -8.23
N ILE A 145 3.60 -45.21 -7.29
CA ILE A 145 3.88 -45.40 -5.87
C ILE A 145 3.00 -46.49 -5.30
N VAL A 146 3.60 -47.34 -4.46
CA VAL A 146 2.91 -48.41 -3.75
C VAL A 146 2.11 -47.80 -2.60
N THR A 147 0.78 -47.93 -2.68
CA THR A 147 -0.14 -47.51 -1.61
C THR A 147 -0.42 -48.65 -0.63
N ASN A 148 -0.51 -49.89 -1.13
CA ASN A 148 -0.62 -51.08 -0.28
C ASN A 148 0.32 -52.16 -0.82
N PRO A 149 1.34 -52.60 -0.06
CA PRO A 149 2.24 -53.65 -0.50
C PRO A 149 1.62 -55.06 -0.43
N GLY A 150 0.47 -55.24 0.21
CA GLY A 150 -0.14 -56.56 0.42
C GLY A 150 0.82 -57.53 1.14
N ASP A 151 0.72 -58.82 0.80
CA ASP A 151 1.53 -59.89 1.40
C ASP A 151 2.85 -60.15 0.64
N TYR A 152 3.26 -59.24 -0.25
CA TYR A 152 4.45 -59.44 -1.09
C TYR A 152 5.73 -58.91 -0.42
N GLU A 153 6.62 -59.82 -0.04
CA GLU A 153 7.83 -59.50 0.74
C GLU A 153 8.82 -58.55 0.04
N HIS A 154 8.84 -58.51 -1.31
CA HIS A 154 9.77 -57.67 -2.06
C HIS A 154 9.26 -56.25 -2.35
N LEU A 155 8.07 -55.88 -1.87
CA LEU A 155 7.49 -54.56 -2.10
C LEU A 155 7.30 -53.82 -0.78
N SER A 156 7.81 -52.59 -0.71
CA SER A 156 7.70 -51.74 0.47
C SER A 156 6.67 -50.62 0.28
N TYR A 157 6.01 -50.24 1.38
CA TYR A 157 5.10 -49.09 1.38
C TYR A 157 5.85 -47.81 0.97
N LYS A 158 5.24 -47.00 0.08
CA LYS A 158 5.84 -45.79 -0.52
C LYS A 158 7.04 -46.02 -1.43
N GLN A 159 7.32 -47.26 -1.84
CA GLN A 159 8.31 -47.53 -2.87
C GLN A 159 7.86 -46.92 -4.21
N LEU A 160 8.79 -46.28 -4.91
CA LEU A 160 8.56 -45.83 -6.28
C LEU A 160 8.85 -46.96 -7.25
N LEU A 161 7.98 -47.13 -8.23
CA LEU A 161 8.15 -48.06 -9.33
C LEU A 161 8.17 -47.30 -10.65
N GLU A 162 9.16 -47.59 -11.48
CA GLU A 162 9.19 -47.08 -12.86
C GLU A 162 8.25 -47.90 -13.76
N GLY A 163 7.92 -47.38 -14.94
CA GLY A 163 6.90 -47.99 -15.80
C GLY A 163 7.23 -49.41 -16.27
N TYR A 164 8.51 -49.76 -16.43
CA TYR A 164 8.92 -51.12 -16.77
C TYR A 164 8.89 -52.06 -15.56
N GLU A 165 9.24 -51.57 -14.37
CA GLU A 165 9.20 -52.35 -13.12
C GLU A 165 7.75 -52.70 -12.77
N TRP A 166 6.85 -51.73 -12.94
CA TRP A 166 5.42 -51.97 -12.78
C TRP A 166 4.92 -53.04 -13.75
N ARG A 167 5.26 -52.95 -15.05
CA ARG A 167 4.87 -53.98 -16.02
C ARG A 167 5.45 -55.35 -15.69
N ALA A 168 6.71 -55.42 -15.30
CA ALA A 168 7.34 -56.68 -14.91
C ALA A 168 6.74 -57.28 -13.62
N LEU A 169 6.23 -56.44 -12.71
CA LEU A 169 5.45 -56.87 -11.54
C LEU A 169 4.04 -57.32 -11.96
N GLU A 170 3.38 -56.56 -12.83
CA GLU A 170 2.06 -56.89 -13.38
C GLU A 170 2.08 -58.24 -14.11
N ASP A 171 3.06 -58.46 -14.98
CA ASP A 171 3.29 -59.72 -15.71
C ASP A 171 3.60 -60.90 -14.76
N LYS A 172 4.04 -60.65 -13.53
CA LYS A 172 4.24 -61.70 -12.50
C LYS A 172 2.98 -61.93 -11.65
N LEU A 173 2.09 -60.94 -11.55
CA LEU A 173 0.88 -61.02 -10.73
C LEU A 173 -0.28 -61.72 -11.45
N TYR A 174 -0.38 -61.54 -12.77
CA TYR A 174 -1.51 -62.00 -13.59
C TYR A 174 -1.43 -63.44 -14.17
N PRO A 175 -0.28 -64.14 -14.31
CA PRO A 175 -0.28 -65.54 -14.74
C PRO A 175 -0.53 -66.47 -13.54
N GLN A 176 -1.73 -67.06 -13.51
CA GLN A 176 -2.10 -68.35 -12.89
C GLN A 176 -1.50 -68.66 -11.49
N SER A 177 -2.36 -68.62 -10.45
CA SER A 177 -2.13 -69.09 -9.07
C SER A 177 -1.33 -68.19 -8.11
N SER A 178 -1.81 -66.97 -7.85
CA SER A 178 -1.26 -66.11 -6.80
C SER A 178 -2.28 -65.84 -5.69
N ASN A 179 -1.99 -66.30 -4.47
CA ASN A 179 -2.67 -65.90 -3.22
C ASN A 179 -2.37 -64.43 -2.82
N LEU A 180 -1.87 -63.62 -3.76
CA LEU A 180 -1.40 -62.25 -3.54
C LEU A 180 -2.56 -61.28 -3.81
N PHE A 181 -3.56 -61.32 -2.93
CA PHE A 181 -4.63 -60.33 -2.92
C PHE A 181 -4.13 -59.03 -2.25
N GLY A 182 -4.47 -57.87 -2.84
CA GLY A 182 -4.39 -56.59 -2.13
C GLY A 182 -3.19 -55.68 -2.42
N ILE A 183 -2.32 -56.00 -3.39
CA ILE A 183 -1.31 -55.04 -3.85
C ILE A 183 -2.00 -53.90 -4.61
N GLU A 184 -1.84 -52.67 -4.11
CA GLU A 184 -2.37 -51.48 -4.76
C GLU A 184 -1.24 -50.52 -5.10
N VAL A 185 -1.14 -50.21 -6.39
CA VAL A 185 -0.17 -49.26 -6.93
C VAL A 185 -0.94 -48.17 -7.66
N ASN A 186 -0.68 -46.93 -7.29
CA ASN A 186 -1.38 -45.77 -7.82
C ASN A 186 -0.39 -44.76 -8.40
N ILE A 187 -0.90 -43.85 -9.24
CA ILE A 187 -0.10 -42.78 -9.87
C ILE A 187 -0.86 -41.45 -9.85
N GLY A 188 -0.11 -40.35 -9.92
CA GLY A 188 -0.67 -39.00 -9.97
C GLY A 188 -1.11 -38.47 -8.61
N ALA A 189 -1.90 -37.39 -8.66
CA ALA A 189 -2.43 -36.73 -7.48
C ALA A 189 -3.40 -37.61 -6.67
N GLU A 190 -4.06 -38.60 -7.29
CA GLU A 190 -4.93 -39.57 -6.61
C GLU A 190 -4.13 -40.43 -5.62
N ALA A 191 -2.92 -40.86 -6.02
CA ALA A 191 -2.04 -41.65 -5.16
C ALA A 191 -1.61 -40.84 -3.92
N ILE A 192 -1.21 -39.59 -4.11
CA ILE A 192 -0.79 -38.69 -3.02
C ILE A 192 -1.97 -38.39 -2.09
N TYR A 193 -3.18 -38.22 -2.64
CA TYR A 193 -4.39 -38.02 -1.85
C TYR A 193 -4.67 -39.21 -0.92
N LYS A 194 -4.59 -40.44 -1.46
CA LYS A 194 -4.74 -41.66 -0.66
C LYS A 194 -3.68 -41.75 0.42
N LEU A 195 -2.40 -41.59 0.05
CA LEU A 195 -1.29 -41.63 1.00
C LEU A 195 -1.41 -40.60 2.13
N LEU A 196 -1.87 -39.37 1.84
CA LEU A 196 -2.05 -38.32 2.85
C LEU A 196 -3.26 -38.58 3.75
N LYS A 197 -4.30 -39.23 3.23
CA LYS A 197 -5.52 -39.57 3.98
C LYS A 197 -5.28 -40.74 4.92
N ASP A 198 -4.44 -41.70 4.52
CA ASP A 198 -4.12 -42.90 5.29
C ASP A 198 -3.00 -42.64 6.34
N LEU A 199 -2.51 -41.40 6.48
CA LEU A 199 -1.54 -41.05 7.53
C LEU A 199 -2.19 -40.99 8.90
N ASP A 200 -1.75 -41.86 9.81
CA ASP A 200 -1.99 -41.68 11.25
C ASP A 200 -1.05 -40.60 11.81
N LEU A 201 -1.58 -39.39 11.97
CA LEU A 201 -0.82 -38.24 12.47
C LEU A 201 -0.34 -38.42 13.91
N ILE A 202 -1.15 -39.06 14.76
CA ILE A 202 -0.86 -39.16 16.19
C ILE A 202 0.30 -40.13 16.40
N ALA A 203 0.19 -41.33 15.84
CA ALA A 203 1.24 -42.35 15.94
C ALA A 203 2.58 -41.86 15.36
N ILE A 204 2.55 -41.19 14.20
CA ILE A 204 3.78 -40.67 13.57
C ILE A 204 4.42 -39.57 14.43
N VAL A 205 3.62 -38.70 15.04
CA VAL A 205 4.15 -37.63 15.91
C VAL A 205 4.78 -38.21 17.18
N GLU A 206 4.16 -39.21 17.80
CA GLU A 206 4.73 -39.91 18.96
C GLU A 206 6.06 -40.58 18.63
N MET A 207 6.13 -41.33 17.52
CA MET A 207 7.40 -41.91 17.04
C MET A 207 8.47 -40.85 16.79
N LEU A 208 8.12 -39.75 16.11
CA LEU A 208 9.07 -38.67 15.83
C LEU A 208 9.51 -37.91 17.10
N ARG A 209 8.66 -37.82 18.12
CA ARG A 209 9.02 -37.26 19.44
C ARG A 209 10.03 -38.14 20.16
N GLU A 210 9.82 -39.46 20.17
CA GLU A 210 10.78 -40.40 20.75
C GLU A 210 12.13 -40.36 20.06
N GLU A 211 12.15 -40.29 18.73
CA GLU A 211 13.38 -40.12 17.95
C GLU A 211 14.06 -38.76 18.24
N ALA A 212 13.28 -37.70 18.45
CA ALA A 212 13.82 -36.38 18.79
C ALA A 212 14.47 -36.36 20.18
N LEU A 213 13.96 -37.15 21.14
CA LEU A 213 14.53 -37.33 22.48
C LEU A 213 15.85 -38.11 22.48
N LYS A 214 16.13 -38.89 21.43
CA LYS A 214 17.38 -39.63 21.21
C LYS A 214 18.24 -38.97 20.12
N PRO A 215 18.76 -37.75 20.34
CA PRO A 215 19.59 -37.09 19.32
C PRO A 215 20.84 -37.94 19.06
N PRO A 216 21.29 -38.08 17.80
CA PRO A 216 22.53 -38.78 17.50
C PRO A 216 23.69 -38.07 18.21
N LYS A 217 24.19 -38.67 19.29
CA LYS A 217 25.41 -38.23 19.97
C LYS A 217 26.57 -38.49 19.01
N LEU A 218 27.13 -37.47 18.32
CA LEU A 218 28.56 -37.46 17.96
C LEU A 218 29.09 -36.24 17.20
N ASN A 219 28.29 -35.27 16.71
CA ASN A 219 28.87 -34.10 16.01
C ASN A 219 28.31 -32.78 16.52
N LYS A 220 29.19 -31.78 16.74
CA LYS A 220 28.85 -30.39 17.15
C LYS A 220 27.86 -29.69 16.20
N ASN A 221 27.59 -30.25 15.02
CA ASN A 221 26.60 -29.78 14.08
C ASN A 221 25.43 -30.78 13.97
N PRO A 222 24.16 -30.33 14.11
CA PRO A 222 23.00 -31.20 13.94
C PRO A 222 22.97 -31.78 12.53
N SER A 223 22.79 -33.10 12.42
CA SER A 223 22.77 -33.77 11.12
C SER A 223 21.61 -33.25 10.25
N PRO A 224 21.78 -33.12 8.91
CA PRO A 224 20.72 -32.65 8.03
C PRO A 224 19.48 -33.56 8.07
N LYS A 225 19.67 -34.87 8.31
CA LYS A 225 18.59 -35.85 8.50
C LYS A 225 17.77 -35.56 9.75
N PHE A 226 18.42 -35.24 10.87
CA PHE A 226 17.75 -34.86 12.11
C PHE A 226 16.95 -33.55 11.93
N ASN A 227 17.54 -32.55 11.27
CA ASN A 227 16.84 -31.29 10.97
C ASN A 227 15.60 -31.49 10.09
N LYS A 228 15.64 -32.41 9.10
CA LYS A 228 14.46 -32.76 8.29
C LYS A 228 13.36 -33.39 9.15
N LYS A 229 13.71 -34.35 10.02
CA LYS A 229 12.77 -35.01 10.94
C LYS A 229 12.14 -34.02 11.92
N MET A 230 12.92 -33.11 12.50
CA MET A 230 12.40 -32.05 13.39
C MET A 230 11.43 -31.11 12.65
N LYS A 231 11.73 -30.73 11.40
CA LYS A 231 10.79 -29.94 10.57
C LYS A 231 9.50 -30.72 10.30
N ARG A 232 9.58 -32.02 10.05
CA ARG A 232 8.43 -32.90 9.84
C ARG A 232 7.57 -33.01 11.11
N LEU A 233 8.18 -33.21 12.26
CA LEU A 233 7.50 -33.24 13.57
C LEU A 233 6.70 -31.96 13.79
N ARG A 234 7.34 -30.79 13.66
CA ARG A 234 6.67 -29.48 13.83
C ARG A 234 5.50 -29.29 12.87
N LEU A 235 5.63 -29.75 11.63
CA LEU A 235 4.55 -29.69 10.65
C LEU A 235 3.35 -30.53 11.07
N LEU A 236 3.56 -31.79 11.47
CA LEU A 236 2.48 -32.69 11.84
C LEU A 236 1.79 -32.24 13.16
N GLU A 237 2.56 -31.74 14.13
CA GLU A 237 2.00 -31.12 15.34
C GLU A 237 1.11 -29.91 15.03
N ASN A 238 1.49 -29.10 14.03
CA ASN A 238 0.66 -27.99 13.57
C ASN A 238 -0.65 -28.45 12.91
N PHE A 239 -0.64 -29.58 12.19
CA PHE A 239 -1.88 -30.15 11.64
C PHE A 239 -2.82 -30.66 12.75
N ILE A 240 -2.27 -31.32 13.77
CA ILE A 240 -3.04 -31.78 14.93
C ILE A 240 -3.64 -30.58 15.70
N SER A 241 -2.84 -29.55 15.99
CA SER A 241 -3.31 -28.38 16.75
C SER A 241 -4.36 -27.55 16.00
N THR A 242 -4.29 -27.52 14.66
CA THR A 242 -5.26 -26.79 13.84
C THR A 242 -6.51 -27.59 13.50
N GLY A 243 -6.49 -28.91 13.69
CA GLY A 243 -7.56 -29.84 13.29
C GLY A 243 -7.76 -29.90 11.77
N ALA A 244 -6.72 -29.61 10.99
CA ALA A 244 -6.77 -29.61 9.53
C ALA A 244 -6.25 -30.94 8.98
N ASP A 245 -6.94 -31.48 7.97
CA ASP A 245 -6.48 -32.71 7.32
C ASP A 245 -5.38 -32.41 6.29
N PRO A 246 -4.26 -33.16 6.28
CA PRO A 246 -3.19 -32.99 5.27
C PRO A 246 -3.70 -33.17 3.83
N SER A 247 -4.72 -34.01 3.65
CA SER A 247 -5.39 -34.28 2.37
C SER A 247 -5.95 -33.02 1.69
N TRP A 248 -6.28 -31.96 2.44
CA TRP A 248 -6.81 -30.70 1.90
C TRP A 248 -5.77 -29.89 1.10
N MET A 249 -4.50 -30.28 1.11
CA MET A 249 -3.48 -29.75 0.19
C MET A 249 -3.70 -30.15 -1.28
N ILE A 250 -4.65 -31.07 -1.53
CA ILE A 250 -5.02 -31.55 -2.85
C ILE A 250 -6.44 -31.07 -3.17
N PHE A 251 -6.59 -30.39 -4.29
CA PHE A 251 -7.86 -29.89 -4.77
C PHE A 251 -8.71 -31.02 -5.36
N SER A 252 -9.89 -31.22 -4.79
CA SER A 252 -11.01 -31.87 -5.47
C SER A 252 -11.96 -30.85 -6.11
N VAL A 253 -11.96 -29.62 -5.58
CA VAL A 253 -12.85 -28.53 -5.99
C VAL A 253 -12.04 -27.24 -6.05
N ILE A 254 -12.22 -26.45 -7.11
CA ILE A 254 -11.55 -25.15 -7.29
C ILE A 254 -12.56 -24.02 -7.14
N PRO A 255 -12.32 -23.02 -6.28
CA PRO A 255 -13.15 -21.82 -6.22
C PRO A 255 -12.92 -20.92 -7.46
N VAL A 256 -14.02 -20.37 -7.97
CA VAL A 256 -14.04 -19.39 -9.03
C VAL A 256 -14.31 -18.01 -8.44
N ILE A 257 -13.40 -17.08 -8.72
CA ILE A 257 -13.48 -15.69 -8.27
C ILE A 257 -14.71 -15.00 -8.90
N PRO A 258 -15.39 -14.10 -8.16
CA PRO A 258 -16.53 -13.33 -8.67
C PRO A 258 -16.20 -12.57 -9.97
N PRO A 259 -17.15 -12.46 -10.92
CA PRO A 259 -16.92 -11.90 -12.26
C PRO A 259 -16.48 -10.43 -12.23
N ASP A 260 -16.96 -9.62 -11.30
CA ASP A 260 -16.59 -8.19 -11.22
C ASP A 260 -15.14 -7.96 -10.78
N LEU A 261 -14.48 -8.98 -10.22
CA LEU A 261 -13.04 -8.96 -9.94
C LEU A 261 -12.20 -9.41 -11.14
N ARG A 262 -12.84 -9.98 -12.18
CA ARG A 262 -12.24 -10.43 -13.44
C ARG A 262 -13.07 -9.93 -14.65
N PRO A 263 -13.28 -8.61 -14.78
CA PRO A 263 -14.24 -8.06 -15.72
C PRO A 263 -13.85 -8.31 -17.18
N MET A 264 -14.86 -8.28 -18.04
CA MET A 264 -14.73 -8.19 -19.49
C MET A 264 -15.37 -6.88 -19.90
N VAL A 265 -14.55 -5.90 -20.26
CA VAL A 265 -15.02 -4.54 -20.58
C VAL A 265 -14.99 -4.36 -22.08
N GLN A 266 -16.09 -3.89 -22.64
CA GLN A 266 -16.15 -3.51 -24.05
C GLN A 266 -15.39 -2.20 -24.23
N LEU A 267 -14.44 -2.19 -25.15
CA LEU A 267 -13.73 -1.00 -25.61
C LEU A 267 -14.40 -0.45 -26.87
N ASP A 268 -14.08 0.80 -27.20
CA ASP A 268 -14.50 1.42 -28.45
C ASP A 268 -14.06 0.57 -29.65
N GLY A 269 -14.94 0.42 -30.65
CA GLY A 269 -14.71 -0.43 -31.82
C GLY A 269 -15.07 -1.91 -31.64
N GLY A 270 -15.90 -2.26 -30.66
CA GLY A 270 -16.45 -3.61 -30.50
C GLY A 270 -15.46 -4.67 -29.99
N ARG A 271 -14.27 -4.24 -29.55
CA ARG A 271 -13.27 -5.11 -28.93
C ARG A 271 -13.57 -5.32 -27.45
N PHE A 272 -13.09 -6.42 -26.89
CA PHE A 272 -13.22 -6.71 -25.45
C PHE A 272 -11.85 -6.79 -24.80
N ALA A 273 -11.68 -6.04 -23.70
CA ALA A 273 -10.58 -6.23 -22.76
C ALA A 273 -11.00 -7.30 -21.74
N THR A 274 -10.36 -8.46 -21.77
CA THR A 274 -10.60 -9.55 -20.84
C THR A 274 -9.51 -9.61 -19.77
N ALA A 275 -9.90 -9.91 -18.53
CA ALA A 275 -8.94 -10.24 -17.49
C ALA A 275 -8.23 -11.58 -17.76
N ASP A 276 -6.91 -11.64 -17.56
CA ASP A 276 -6.05 -12.82 -17.77
C ASP A 276 -6.59 -14.09 -17.06
N LEU A 277 -7.18 -13.94 -15.88
CA LEU A 277 -7.77 -15.05 -15.09
C LEU A 277 -8.87 -15.82 -15.84
N ASN A 278 -9.65 -15.15 -16.70
CA ASN A 278 -10.72 -15.81 -17.44
C ASN A 278 -10.16 -16.86 -18.41
N GLU A 279 -8.96 -16.63 -18.96
CA GLU A 279 -8.30 -17.57 -19.87
C GLU A 279 -7.87 -18.86 -19.14
N PHE A 280 -7.35 -18.72 -17.92
CA PHE A 280 -6.98 -19.87 -17.09
C PHE A 280 -8.21 -20.70 -16.70
N TYR A 281 -9.29 -20.05 -16.24
CA TYR A 281 -10.54 -20.76 -15.92
C TYR A 281 -11.12 -21.47 -17.13
N ARG A 282 -11.14 -20.82 -18.30
CA ARG A 282 -11.61 -21.42 -19.55
C ARG A 282 -10.81 -22.67 -19.90
N ARG A 283 -9.48 -22.62 -19.76
CA ARG A 283 -8.59 -23.77 -19.99
C ARG A 283 -8.88 -24.92 -19.03
N ILE A 284 -9.04 -24.64 -17.74
CA ILE A 284 -9.35 -25.68 -16.73
C ILE A 284 -10.69 -26.35 -17.03
N ILE A 285 -11.75 -25.57 -17.28
CA ILE A 285 -13.09 -26.12 -17.56
C ILE A 285 -13.06 -26.99 -18.83
N ASN A 286 -12.39 -26.53 -19.90
CA ASN A 286 -12.25 -27.30 -21.13
C ASN A 286 -11.54 -28.64 -20.91
N ARG A 287 -10.44 -28.64 -20.15
CA ARG A 287 -9.67 -29.86 -19.82
C ARG A 287 -10.46 -30.80 -18.91
N ASN A 288 -11.16 -30.24 -17.92
CA ASN A 288 -11.98 -30.98 -16.98
C ASN A 288 -13.16 -31.68 -17.68
N ASN A 289 -13.88 -30.95 -18.54
CA ASN A 289 -14.99 -31.50 -19.31
C ASN A 289 -14.51 -32.56 -20.31
N ARG A 290 -13.34 -32.35 -20.93
CA ARG A 290 -12.73 -33.36 -21.80
C ARG A 290 -12.35 -34.62 -21.03
N LEU A 291 -11.74 -34.49 -19.85
CA LEU A 291 -11.40 -35.62 -18.99
C LEU A 291 -12.66 -36.39 -18.54
N ALA A 292 -13.72 -35.69 -18.15
CA ALA A 292 -14.99 -36.31 -17.77
C ALA A 292 -15.61 -37.12 -18.92
N ARG A 293 -15.61 -36.58 -20.14
CA ARG A 293 -16.07 -37.29 -21.35
C ARG A 293 -15.21 -38.53 -21.65
N LEU A 294 -13.88 -38.42 -21.55
CA LEU A 294 -12.97 -39.54 -21.79
C LEU A 294 -13.16 -40.67 -20.76
N LYS A 295 -13.42 -40.34 -19.50
CA LYS A 295 -13.77 -41.32 -18.46
C LYS A 295 -15.10 -42.01 -18.77
N ALA A 296 -16.11 -41.27 -19.22
CA ALA A 296 -17.43 -41.83 -19.57
C ALA A 296 -17.36 -42.80 -20.75
N ILE A 297 -16.46 -42.56 -21.71
CA ILE A 297 -16.25 -43.43 -22.88
C ILE A 297 -15.29 -44.60 -22.56
N LEU A 298 -14.75 -44.68 -21.34
CA LEU A 298 -13.73 -45.67 -20.94
C LEU A 298 -12.52 -45.67 -21.90
N ALA A 299 -12.04 -44.48 -22.26
CA ALA A 299 -10.88 -44.33 -23.14
C ALA A 299 -9.62 -44.99 -22.53
N PRO A 300 -8.65 -45.42 -23.36
CA PRO A 300 -7.41 -46.03 -22.87
C PRO A 300 -6.68 -45.19 -21.82
N GLU A 301 -6.06 -45.85 -20.84
CA GLU A 301 -5.45 -45.18 -19.68
C GLU A 301 -4.37 -44.16 -20.05
N ILE A 302 -3.63 -44.40 -21.13
CA ILE A 302 -2.57 -43.48 -21.61
C ILE A 302 -3.16 -42.10 -21.92
N ILE A 303 -4.33 -42.07 -22.56
CA ILE A 303 -5.03 -40.83 -22.92
C ILE A 303 -5.56 -40.14 -21.66
N ILE A 304 -6.15 -40.91 -20.74
CA ILE A 304 -6.66 -40.40 -19.47
C ILE A 304 -5.53 -39.78 -18.64
N ARG A 305 -4.37 -40.45 -18.55
CA ARG A 305 -3.19 -39.95 -17.82
C ARG A 305 -2.64 -38.67 -18.43
N ASN A 306 -2.58 -38.59 -19.76
CA ASN A 306 -2.17 -37.36 -20.43
C ASN A 306 -3.15 -36.21 -20.11
N GLU A 307 -4.46 -36.45 -20.15
CA GLU A 307 -5.45 -35.40 -19.85
C GLU A 307 -5.44 -35.01 -18.35
N LYS A 308 -5.22 -35.97 -17.42
CA LYS A 308 -4.99 -35.68 -15.99
C LYS A 308 -3.74 -34.80 -15.79
N ARG A 309 -2.64 -35.08 -16.51
CA ARG A 309 -1.41 -34.24 -16.50
C ARG A 309 -1.68 -32.83 -17.01
N MET A 310 -2.39 -32.71 -18.14
CA MET A 310 -2.76 -31.41 -18.72
C MET A 310 -3.68 -30.60 -17.79
N LEU A 311 -4.58 -31.27 -17.06
CA LEU A 311 -5.43 -30.62 -16.07
C LEU A 311 -4.60 -30.11 -14.88
N GLN A 312 -3.67 -30.91 -14.35
CA GLN A 312 -2.72 -30.49 -13.32
C GLN A 312 -1.93 -29.25 -13.76
N GLU A 313 -1.41 -29.24 -15.00
CA GLU A 313 -0.69 -28.08 -15.58
C GLU A 313 -1.56 -26.82 -15.67
N ALA A 314 -2.83 -26.98 -16.06
CA ALA A 314 -3.75 -25.86 -16.18
C ALA A 314 -4.05 -25.23 -14.81
N VAL A 315 -4.20 -26.05 -13.76
CA VAL A 315 -4.42 -25.59 -12.38
C VAL A 315 -3.16 -24.98 -11.78
N ASP A 316 -1.99 -25.60 -12.02
CA ASP A 316 -0.69 -25.03 -11.61
C ASP A 316 -0.54 -23.62 -12.18
N SER A 317 -0.85 -23.43 -13.46
CA SER A 317 -0.74 -22.15 -14.16
C SER A 317 -1.72 -21.08 -13.63
N LEU A 318 -2.92 -21.47 -13.18
CA LEU A 318 -3.88 -20.54 -12.57
C LEU A 318 -3.33 -19.99 -11.23
N MET A 319 -2.76 -20.87 -10.42
CA MET A 319 -2.27 -20.50 -9.09
C MET A 319 -0.95 -19.73 -9.17
N ASP A 320 0.02 -20.23 -9.94
CA ASP A 320 1.36 -19.65 -10.09
C ASP A 320 1.94 -19.97 -11.48
N ASN A 321 1.88 -18.99 -12.39
CA ASN A 321 2.34 -19.12 -13.77
C ASN A 321 3.85 -18.89 -13.87
N GLY A 322 4.65 -19.95 -13.75
CA GLY A 322 6.11 -19.89 -13.97
C GLY A 322 6.93 -20.84 -13.10
N ARG A 323 6.36 -21.34 -11.99
CA ARG A 323 7.05 -22.31 -11.11
C ARG A 323 7.47 -23.62 -11.77
N ARG A 324 6.82 -24.01 -12.87
CA ARG A 324 7.02 -25.31 -13.52
C ARG A 324 7.49 -25.18 -14.98
N GLY A 325 8.37 -24.23 -15.26
CA GLY A 325 8.99 -24.08 -16.57
C GLY A 325 8.34 -22.99 -17.41
N ARG A 326 7.94 -23.30 -18.65
CA ARG A 326 7.52 -22.29 -19.63
C ARG A 326 6.20 -21.66 -19.21
N MET A 327 6.20 -20.34 -19.04
CA MET A 327 5.01 -19.57 -18.74
C MET A 327 3.97 -19.69 -19.86
N VAL A 328 2.71 -19.79 -19.47
CA VAL A 328 1.60 -19.68 -20.40
C VAL A 328 1.49 -18.24 -20.87
N VAL A 329 1.53 -18.05 -22.19
CA VAL A 329 1.41 -16.76 -22.85
C VAL A 329 0.02 -16.58 -23.48
N GLY A 330 -0.45 -15.33 -23.53
CA GLY A 330 -1.66 -14.94 -24.23
C GLY A 330 -1.41 -14.60 -25.70
N ALA A 331 -2.43 -14.03 -26.37
CA ALA A 331 -2.41 -13.72 -27.81
C ALA A 331 -1.28 -12.75 -28.24
N HIS A 332 -0.77 -11.92 -27.32
CA HIS A 332 0.32 -10.97 -27.58
C HIS A 332 1.70 -11.46 -27.07
N ASN A 333 1.90 -12.78 -26.91
CA ASN A 333 3.11 -13.39 -26.33
C ASN A 333 3.50 -12.88 -24.92
N ARG A 334 2.63 -12.09 -24.29
CA ARG A 334 2.78 -11.66 -22.90
C ARG A 334 2.39 -12.82 -21.97
N PRO A 335 3.16 -13.10 -20.90
CA PRO A 335 2.72 -14.03 -19.88
C PRO A 335 1.42 -13.55 -19.23
N LEU A 336 0.49 -14.48 -19.04
CA LEU A 336 -0.75 -14.23 -18.31
C LEU A 336 -0.46 -14.10 -16.81
N LYS A 337 -1.08 -13.12 -16.15
CA LYS A 337 -0.91 -12.93 -14.69
C LYS A 337 -1.75 -13.96 -13.90
N SER A 338 -1.09 -14.73 -13.04
CA SER A 338 -1.72 -15.73 -12.17
C SER A 338 -2.31 -15.11 -10.90
N LEU A 339 -2.96 -15.92 -10.05
CA LEU A 339 -3.48 -15.48 -8.76
C LEU A 339 -2.38 -15.00 -7.81
N SER A 340 -1.22 -15.68 -7.79
CA SER A 340 -0.06 -15.27 -7.00
C SER A 340 0.47 -13.91 -7.44
N ASP A 341 0.60 -13.69 -8.76
CA ASP A 341 1.11 -12.43 -9.33
C ASP A 341 0.23 -11.21 -9.06
N ILE A 342 -1.08 -11.42 -8.87
CA ILE A 342 -2.02 -10.34 -8.52
C ILE A 342 -1.77 -9.88 -7.08
N ILE A 343 -1.34 -10.77 -6.20
CA ILE A 343 -1.15 -10.50 -4.78
C ILE A 343 0.26 -9.96 -4.52
N GLU A 344 1.27 -10.59 -5.13
CA GLU A 344 2.69 -10.32 -4.90
C GLU A 344 3.28 -9.21 -5.79
N GLY A 345 4.49 -8.76 -5.43
CA GLY A 345 5.25 -7.79 -6.22
C GLY A 345 4.88 -6.33 -5.97
N LYS A 346 5.55 -5.42 -6.71
CA LYS A 346 5.33 -3.96 -6.60
C LYS A 346 3.95 -3.53 -7.12
N GLN A 347 3.48 -4.18 -8.19
CA GLN A 347 2.15 -3.97 -8.76
C GLN A 347 1.07 -4.85 -8.10
N GLY A 348 1.44 -5.64 -7.08
CA GLY A 348 0.52 -6.50 -6.36
C GLY A 348 -0.45 -5.71 -5.49
N ARG A 349 -1.58 -6.34 -5.13
CA ARG A 349 -2.65 -5.72 -4.35
C ARG A 349 -2.18 -5.12 -3.02
N PHE A 350 -1.28 -5.80 -2.30
CA PHE A 350 -0.81 -5.33 -0.99
C PHE A 350 -0.09 -3.99 -1.08
N ARG A 351 0.86 -3.85 -2.00
CA ARG A 351 1.66 -2.62 -2.12
C ARG A 351 0.92 -1.52 -2.89
N GLN A 352 0.32 -1.85 -4.02
CA GLN A 352 -0.24 -0.85 -4.92
C GLN A 352 -1.64 -0.37 -4.53
N ASN A 353 -2.49 -1.21 -3.94
CA ASN A 353 -3.90 -0.89 -3.69
C ASN A 353 -4.27 -0.76 -2.21
N LEU A 354 -3.62 -1.53 -1.32
CA LEU A 354 -3.90 -1.44 0.12
C LEU A 354 -3.11 -0.30 0.77
N LEU A 355 -1.79 -0.24 0.53
CA LEU A 355 -0.93 0.84 1.03
C LEU A 355 -1.00 2.08 0.14
N GLY A 356 -0.92 1.89 -1.18
CA GLY A 356 -1.18 2.96 -2.15
C GLY A 356 -2.67 3.10 -2.41
N LYS A 357 -3.27 4.25 -2.07
CA LYS A 357 -4.64 4.56 -2.49
C LYS A 357 -4.65 5.90 -3.17
N ARG A 358 -5.36 5.96 -4.31
CA ARG A 358 -5.76 7.24 -4.87
C ARG A 358 -6.88 7.77 -4.00
N VAL A 359 -6.75 9.03 -3.60
CA VAL A 359 -7.68 9.69 -2.69
C VAL A 359 -8.34 10.85 -3.42
N ASP A 360 -9.64 11.00 -3.17
CA ASP A 360 -10.40 12.18 -3.60
C ASP A 360 -10.00 13.40 -2.77
N TYR A 361 -10.49 14.59 -3.13
CA TYR A 361 -10.14 15.86 -2.46
C TYR A 361 -8.63 16.13 -2.44
N SER A 362 -7.97 15.81 -3.56
CA SER A 362 -6.55 16.06 -3.78
C SER A 362 -6.32 16.84 -5.08
N GLY A 363 -5.31 17.70 -5.07
CA GLY A 363 -4.90 18.51 -6.22
C GLY A 363 -3.38 18.51 -6.37
N ARG A 364 -2.87 18.89 -7.53
CA ARG A 364 -1.43 19.07 -7.76
C ARG A 364 -1.19 20.30 -8.62
N SER A 365 -0.20 21.12 -8.26
CA SER A 365 0.28 22.19 -9.12
C SER A 365 1.75 22.50 -8.86
N VAL A 366 2.34 23.31 -9.74
CA VAL A 366 3.69 23.86 -9.63
C VAL A 366 3.75 24.84 -8.47
N ILE A 367 4.87 24.83 -7.75
CA ILE A 367 5.11 25.76 -6.65
C ILE A 367 5.87 27.00 -7.12
N VAL A 368 5.55 28.14 -6.52
CA VAL A 368 6.19 29.43 -6.74
C VAL A 368 6.48 30.07 -5.38
N VAL A 369 7.48 30.94 -5.33
CA VAL A 369 7.86 31.64 -4.11
C VAL A 369 6.76 32.60 -3.63
N GLY A 370 6.43 32.53 -2.33
CA GLY A 370 5.49 33.42 -1.67
C GLY A 370 6.14 34.14 -0.48
N PRO A 371 7.03 35.14 -0.71
CA PRO A 371 7.83 35.74 0.35
C PRO A 371 7.03 36.58 1.34
N ALA A 372 5.83 37.04 0.96
CA ALA A 372 4.94 37.82 1.83
C ALA A 372 4.05 36.96 2.75
N LEU A 373 4.07 35.64 2.58
CA LEU A 373 3.26 34.72 3.38
C LEU A 373 3.85 34.59 4.80
N LYS A 374 2.99 34.27 5.78
CA LYS A 374 3.48 33.82 7.09
C LYS A 374 3.90 32.36 7.02
N LEU A 375 4.72 31.90 7.97
CA LEU A 375 5.25 30.53 8.00
C LEU A 375 4.17 29.43 8.01
N HIS A 376 3.00 29.69 8.61
CA HIS A 376 1.87 28.77 8.65
C HIS A 376 0.95 28.86 7.44
N GLN A 377 1.18 29.80 6.51
CA GLN A 377 0.27 30.09 5.41
C GLN A 377 0.83 29.55 4.10
N CYS A 378 -0.07 29.17 3.19
CA CYS A 378 0.27 28.86 1.81
C CYS A 378 -0.72 29.52 0.85
N GLY A 379 -0.27 29.92 -0.33
CA GLY A 379 -1.15 30.45 -1.36
C GLY A 379 -1.77 29.32 -2.18
N LEU A 380 -3.09 29.22 -2.19
CA LEU A 380 -3.85 28.24 -2.97
C LEU A 380 -4.57 28.93 -4.15
N PRO A 381 -4.40 28.45 -5.39
CA PRO A 381 -5.11 28.98 -6.55
C PRO A 381 -6.63 28.94 -6.40
N ARG A 382 -7.32 30.01 -6.81
CA ARG A 382 -8.79 30.10 -6.76
C ARG A 382 -9.50 28.94 -7.47
N GLU A 383 -9.08 28.59 -8.69
CA GLU A 383 -9.66 27.47 -9.47
C GLU A 383 -9.52 26.12 -8.72
N MET A 384 -8.32 25.85 -8.18
CA MET A 384 -8.05 24.62 -7.44
C MET A 384 -8.86 24.57 -6.13
N ALA A 385 -8.90 25.67 -5.39
CA ALA A 385 -9.63 25.76 -4.15
C ALA A 385 -11.13 25.53 -4.36
N LEU A 386 -11.72 26.08 -5.42
CA LEU A 386 -13.13 25.90 -5.74
C LEU A 386 -13.49 24.44 -6.01
N GLU A 387 -12.66 23.70 -6.76
CA GLU A 387 -12.87 22.28 -7.02
C GLU A 387 -12.71 21.42 -5.76
N LEU A 388 -11.67 21.67 -4.97
CA LEU A 388 -11.40 20.88 -3.77
C LEU A 388 -12.45 21.12 -2.67
N PHE A 389 -12.92 22.36 -2.51
CA PHE A 389 -13.92 22.73 -1.49
C PHE A 389 -15.36 22.74 -2.02
N GLN A 390 -15.61 22.26 -3.24
CA GLN A 390 -16.91 22.37 -3.91
C GLN A 390 -18.11 21.91 -3.05
N PRO A 391 -18.06 20.78 -2.32
CA PRO A 391 -19.20 20.35 -1.52
C PRO A 391 -19.49 21.29 -0.33
N PHE A 392 -18.45 21.87 0.26
CA PHE A 392 -18.57 22.82 1.37
C PHE A 392 -19.19 24.13 0.90
N VAL A 393 -18.77 24.63 -0.27
CA VAL A 393 -19.35 25.82 -0.90
C VAL A 393 -20.83 25.60 -1.22
N ILE A 394 -21.20 24.45 -1.80
CA ILE A 394 -22.60 24.10 -2.08
C ILE A 394 -23.43 24.10 -0.80
N HIS A 395 -22.91 23.49 0.28
CA HIS A 395 -23.61 23.45 1.56
C HIS A 395 -23.81 24.86 2.14
N ARG A 396 -22.77 25.71 2.08
CA ARG A 396 -22.81 27.07 2.60
C ARG A 396 -23.79 27.97 1.84
N LEU A 397 -23.82 27.88 0.51
CA LEU A 397 -24.76 28.61 -0.35
C LEU A 397 -26.23 28.25 -0.03
N ILE A 398 -26.50 26.99 0.27
CA ILE A 398 -27.83 26.53 0.67
C ILE A 398 -28.16 27.02 2.09
N SER A 399 -27.20 26.94 3.02
CA SER A 399 -27.38 27.39 4.40
C SER A 399 -27.63 28.90 4.52
N GLN A 400 -27.06 29.70 3.64
CA GLN A 400 -27.28 31.16 3.59
C GLN A 400 -28.58 31.55 2.85
N GLY A 401 -29.30 30.59 2.26
CA GLY A 401 -30.54 30.86 1.53
C GLY A 401 -30.37 31.48 0.14
N VAL A 402 -29.14 31.55 -0.38
CA VAL A 402 -28.87 32.03 -1.75
C VAL A 402 -29.44 31.06 -2.78
N VAL A 403 -29.46 29.76 -2.46
CA VAL A 403 -29.90 28.70 -3.35
C VAL A 403 -30.67 27.61 -2.62
N ASN A 404 -31.77 27.13 -3.21
CA ASN A 404 -32.60 26.09 -2.58
C ASN A 404 -32.19 24.65 -2.94
N ASN A 405 -31.55 24.45 -4.10
CA ASN A 405 -31.25 23.13 -4.66
C ASN A 405 -29.77 22.94 -4.99
N ILE A 406 -29.23 21.73 -4.76
CA ILE A 406 -27.85 21.36 -5.11
C ILE A 406 -27.55 21.61 -6.61
N LYS A 407 -28.50 21.29 -7.50
CA LYS A 407 -28.34 21.51 -8.95
C LYS A 407 -28.20 23.00 -9.30
N ALA A 408 -28.96 23.86 -8.63
CA ALA A 408 -28.87 25.29 -8.84
C ALA A 408 -27.54 25.84 -8.31
N ALA A 409 -27.06 25.33 -7.17
CA ALA A 409 -25.76 25.72 -6.62
C ALA A 409 -24.62 25.34 -7.57
N LYS A 410 -24.66 24.12 -8.14
CA LYS A 410 -23.71 23.71 -9.19
C LYS A 410 -23.74 24.62 -10.41
N LYS A 411 -24.92 25.11 -10.82
CA LYS A 411 -25.06 26.01 -11.96
C LYS A 411 -24.44 27.39 -11.68
N ILE A 412 -24.57 27.91 -10.47
CA ILE A 412 -23.95 29.18 -10.04
C ILE A 412 -22.42 29.04 -9.98
N ILE A 413 -21.93 27.93 -9.43
CA ILE A 413 -20.49 27.61 -9.40
C ILE A 413 -19.93 27.52 -10.83
N GLN A 414 -20.61 26.84 -11.76
CA GLN A 414 -20.19 26.76 -13.16
C GLN A 414 -20.18 28.10 -13.89
N LYS A 415 -21.01 29.07 -13.45
CA LYS A 415 -21.05 30.43 -13.99
C LYS A 415 -19.98 31.36 -13.40
N ASN A 416 -19.24 30.92 -12.37
CA ASN A 416 -18.24 31.73 -11.66
C ASN A 416 -18.79 33.07 -11.14
N GLU A 417 -20.00 33.08 -10.57
CA GLU A 417 -20.56 34.30 -9.96
C GLU A 417 -19.71 34.80 -8.78
N LEU A 418 -19.63 36.13 -8.59
CA LEU A 418 -18.79 36.77 -7.57
C LEU A 418 -19.07 36.31 -6.14
N ILE A 419 -20.34 35.99 -5.83
CA ILE A 419 -20.78 35.50 -4.51
C ILE A 419 -20.10 34.17 -4.15
N VAL A 420 -19.73 33.36 -5.13
CA VAL A 420 -19.04 32.09 -4.89
C VAL A 420 -17.66 32.33 -4.28
N TRP A 421 -16.97 33.39 -4.69
CA TRP A 421 -15.63 33.70 -4.18
C TRP A 421 -15.65 34.17 -2.73
N THR A 422 -16.63 34.98 -2.36
CA THR A 422 -16.80 35.42 -0.96
C THR A 422 -17.13 34.25 -0.05
N VAL A 423 -18.02 33.36 -0.50
CA VAL A 423 -18.37 32.14 0.25
C VAL A 423 -17.19 31.18 0.34
N LEU A 424 -16.39 31.06 -0.73
CA LEU A 424 -15.19 30.23 -0.73
C LEU A 424 -14.16 30.73 0.28
N GLU A 425 -13.94 32.05 0.37
CA GLU A 425 -13.04 32.66 1.36
C GLU A 425 -13.50 32.38 2.79
N GLU A 426 -14.80 32.48 3.08
CA GLU A 426 -15.37 32.09 4.38
C GLU A 426 -15.13 30.61 4.73
N VAL A 427 -15.31 29.71 3.75
CA VAL A 427 -15.16 28.26 3.96
C VAL A 427 -13.71 27.86 4.21
N ILE A 428 -12.79 28.54 3.54
CA ILE A 428 -11.35 28.30 3.62
C ILE A 428 -10.77 28.83 4.92
N TYR A 429 -11.36 29.90 5.47
CA TYR A 429 -10.91 30.50 6.72
C TYR A 429 -10.93 29.49 7.86
N GLY A 430 -9.77 29.22 8.46
CA GLY A 430 -9.60 28.27 9.54
C GLY A 430 -9.54 26.80 9.12
N HIS A 431 -9.63 26.47 7.84
CA HIS A 431 -9.53 25.09 7.35
C HIS A 431 -8.09 24.76 6.89
N PRO A 432 -7.32 23.93 7.63
CA PRO A 432 -5.96 23.58 7.22
C PRO A 432 -5.97 22.69 5.98
N ILE A 433 -4.90 22.76 5.19
CA ILE A 433 -4.62 21.87 4.06
C ILE A 433 -3.25 21.22 4.23
N LEU A 434 -3.06 20.03 3.66
CA LEU A 434 -1.79 19.31 3.69
C LEU A 434 -1.06 19.46 2.35
N LEU A 435 0.17 19.96 2.40
CA LEU A 435 1.08 19.99 1.25
C LEU A 435 2.04 18.81 1.33
N ASN A 436 2.29 18.17 0.19
CA ASN A 436 3.18 17.02 0.07
C ASN A 436 4.03 17.12 -1.19
N ARG A 437 5.34 16.90 -1.08
CA ARG A 437 6.25 16.75 -2.22
C ARG A 437 6.71 15.30 -2.37
N ALA A 438 6.57 14.75 -3.57
CA ALA A 438 7.09 13.43 -3.90
C ALA A 438 8.53 13.56 -4.45
N PRO A 439 9.47 12.69 -4.04
CA PRO A 439 9.35 11.59 -3.07
C PRO A 439 9.37 12.04 -1.59
N THR A 440 8.54 11.43 -0.75
CA THR A 440 8.52 11.70 0.71
C THR A 440 9.56 10.85 1.44
N LEU A 441 10.68 11.45 1.83
CA LEU A 441 11.78 10.76 2.52
C LEU A 441 11.58 10.69 4.05
N HIS A 442 10.95 11.70 4.63
CA HIS A 442 10.74 11.82 6.07
C HIS A 442 9.44 12.57 6.36
N ARG A 443 9.00 12.56 7.63
CA ARG A 443 7.72 13.16 8.05
C ARG A 443 7.53 14.62 7.63
N LEU A 444 8.61 15.41 7.58
CA LEU A 444 8.57 16.84 7.21
C LEU A 444 8.24 17.10 5.74
N GLY A 445 8.24 16.06 4.91
CA GLY A 445 7.78 16.16 3.51
C GLY A 445 6.26 16.29 3.40
N ILE A 446 5.53 16.22 4.51
CA ILE A 446 4.10 16.52 4.62
C ILE A 446 3.93 17.52 5.77
N GLN A 447 3.35 18.69 5.48
CA GLN A 447 3.04 19.68 6.50
C GLN A 447 1.66 20.31 6.25
N ALA A 448 1.05 20.80 7.31
CA ALA A 448 -0.20 21.53 7.25
C ALA A 448 0.04 23.04 7.14
N PHE A 449 -0.81 23.70 6.33
CA PHE A 449 -0.81 25.13 6.14
C PHE A 449 -2.23 25.66 6.12
N GLU A 450 -2.39 26.93 6.47
CA GLU A 450 -3.62 27.67 6.24
C GLU A 450 -3.62 28.24 4.81
N PRO A 451 -4.60 27.85 3.99
CA PRO A 451 -4.73 28.35 2.62
C PRO A 451 -5.15 29.83 2.57
N ILE A 452 -4.46 30.61 1.75
CA ILE A 452 -4.86 31.95 1.31
C ILE A 452 -5.15 31.89 -0.17
N LEU A 453 -6.28 32.45 -0.60
CA LEU A 453 -6.63 32.51 -2.01
C LEU A 453 -5.66 33.41 -2.78
N VAL A 454 -5.05 32.87 -3.83
CA VAL A 454 -4.16 33.61 -4.72
C VAL A 454 -4.64 33.53 -6.17
N GLU A 455 -4.31 34.56 -6.93
CA GLU A 455 -4.54 34.58 -8.37
C GLU A 455 -3.45 33.78 -9.11
N GLY A 456 -3.81 33.24 -10.27
CA GLY A 456 -2.97 32.32 -11.04
C GLY A 456 -3.27 30.85 -10.74
N ARG A 457 -2.38 29.96 -11.22
CA ARG A 457 -2.53 28.49 -11.12
C ARG A 457 -1.46 27.81 -10.27
N ALA A 458 -0.47 28.55 -9.79
CA ALA A 458 0.64 28.02 -9.00
C ALA A 458 0.39 28.17 -7.49
N ILE A 459 0.86 27.20 -6.73
CA ILE A 459 0.81 27.23 -5.26
C ILE A 459 1.94 28.12 -4.77
N LYS A 460 1.66 29.08 -3.89
CA LYS A 460 2.70 29.91 -3.28
C LYS A 460 3.16 29.29 -1.97
N LEU A 461 4.47 29.06 -1.84
CA LEU A 461 5.07 28.46 -0.66
C LEU A 461 6.03 29.44 0.03
N HIS A 462 6.09 29.36 1.36
CA HIS A 462 7.04 30.14 2.15
C HIS A 462 8.49 29.64 1.93
N PRO A 463 9.48 30.51 1.66
CA PRO A 463 10.85 30.08 1.37
C PRO A 463 11.51 29.23 2.48
N LEU A 464 11.28 29.57 3.76
CA LEU A 464 11.88 28.84 4.89
C LEU A 464 11.42 27.38 5.02
N VAL A 465 10.30 26.97 4.43
CA VAL A 465 9.87 25.56 4.48
C VAL A 465 10.44 24.72 3.34
N CYS A 466 11.04 25.34 2.32
CA CYS A 466 11.62 24.63 1.18
C CYS A 466 12.67 23.58 1.57
N PRO A 467 13.60 23.83 2.52
CA PRO A 467 14.53 22.81 3.00
C PRO A 467 13.82 21.57 3.58
N ALA A 468 12.70 21.76 4.28
CA ALA A 468 11.91 20.67 4.85
C ALA A 468 11.22 19.81 3.78
N PHE A 469 10.86 20.37 2.63
CA PHE A 469 10.36 19.60 1.49
C PHE A 469 11.47 19.14 0.53
N ASN A 470 12.70 19.58 0.76
CA ASN A 470 13.82 19.49 -0.18
C ASN A 470 13.47 20.07 -1.57
N ALA A 471 12.64 21.12 -1.59
CA ALA A 471 12.02 21.68 -2.80
C ALA A 471 12.74 22.93 -3.28
N ASP A 472 12.71 23.16 -4.59
CA ASP A 472 13.13 24.38 -5.26
C ASP A 472 12.02 24.91 -6.19
N PHE A 473 12.27 26.02 -6.89
CA PHE A 473 11.26 26.71 -7.69
C PHE A 473 11.53 26.61 -9.20
N ASP A 474 12.11 25.51 -9.66
CA ASP A 474 12.51 25.28 -11.06
C ASP A 474 11.45 24.54 -11.91
N GLY A 475 10.30 24.18 -11.31
CA GLY A 475 9.27 23.36 -11.93
C GLY A 475 8.70 22.28 -11.02
N ASP A 476 9.25 22.15 -9.81
CA ASP A 476 8.74 21.31 -8.73
C ASP A 476 7.23 21.42 -8.52
N GLN A 477 6.60 20.29 -8.22
CA GLN A 477 5.16 20.19 -8.02
C GLN A 477 4.84 19.63 -6.63
N MET A 478 3.82 20.19 -6.00
CA MET A 478 3.30 19.70 -4.73
C MET A 478 1.86 19.24 -4.87
N ALA A 479 1.52 18.18 -4.14
CA ALA A 479 0.16 17.70 -3.97
C ALA A 479 -0.48 18.34 -2.74
N VAL A 480 -1.73 18.76 -2.89
CA VAL A 480 -2.59 19.32 -1.84
C VAL A 480 -3.62 18.27 -1.45
N HIS A 481 -3.87 18.09 -0.15
CA HIS A 481 -4.94 17.25 0.37
C HIS A 481 -5.75 17.99 1.42
N ILE A 482 -7.06 17.74 1.45
CA ILE A 482 -7.97 18.37 2.42
C ILE A 482 -8.36 17.38 3.54
N PRO A 483 -8.08 17.69 4.82
CA PRO A 483 -8.62 16.94 5.95
C PRO A 483 -10.13 17.20 6.12
N LEU A 484 -10.97 16.17 5.95
CA LEU A 484 -12.42 16.36 5.95
C LEU A 484 -13.08 16.28 7.34
N SER A 485 -12.58 15.41 8.23
CA SER A 485 -13.15 15.24 9.56
C SER A 485 -12.59 16.28 10.53
N LEU A 486 -13.36 16.63 11.57
CA LEU A 486 -12.92 17.60 12.58
C LEU A 486 -11.68 17.10 13.35
N GLU A 487 -11.59 15.80 13.59
CA GLU A 487 -10.43 15.17 14.23
C GLU A 487 -9.19 15.33 13.36
N ALA A 488 -9.31 15.05 12.05
CA ALA A 488 -8.20 15.21 11.10
C ALA A 488 -7.78 16.67 10.93
N GLN A 489 -8.73 17.62 10.93
CA GLN A 489 -8.43 19.05 10.91
C GLN A 489 -7.71 19.49 12.19
N SER A 490 -8.15 19.00 13.34
CA SER A 490 -7.54 19.29 14.65
C SER A 490 -6.13 18.71 14.73
N GLU A 491 -5.94 17.47 14.28
CA GLU A 491 -4.61 16.84 14.19
C GLU A 491 -3.67 17.62 13.28
N ALA A 492 -4.14 18.01 12.08
CA ALA A 492 -3.36 18.80 11.15
C ALA A 492 -2.93 20.14 11.77
N ARG A 493 -3.83 20.80 12.50
CA ARG A 493 -3.58 22.09 13.14
C ARG A 493 -2.63 21.99 14.34
N LEU A 494 -2.80 20.98 15.20
CA LEU A 494 -2.02 20.83 16.43
C LEU A 494 -0.64 20.20 16.20
N LEU A 495 -0.53 19.24 15.27
CA LEU A 495 0.68 18.43 15.10
C LEU A 495 1.43 18.72 13.81
N MET A 496 0.73 18.99 12.70
CA MET A 496 1.36 19.02 11.37
C MET A 496 1.64 20.43 10.86
N LEU A 497 1.16 21.48 11.53
CA LEU A 497 1.31 22.87 11.11
C LEU A 497 2.80 23.26 11.04
N ALA A 498 3.21 23.92 9.95
CA ALA A 498 4.63 24.15 9.65
C ALA A 498 5.50 24.76 10.79
N PRO A 499 5.04 25.76 11.57
CA PRO A 499 5.78 26.32 12.70
C PRO A 499 6.07 25.32 13.84
N HIS A 500 5.24 24.30 14.04
CA HIS A 500 5.49 23.27 15.05
C HIS A 500 6.67 22.36 14.66
N ASN A 501 7.00 22.32 13.37
CA ASN A 501 8.03 21.48 12.78
C ASN A 501 9.35 22.23 12.58
N PHE A 502 9.82 22.95 13.61
CA PHE A 502 11.04 23.76 13.55
C PHE A 502 12.33 22.92 13.57
N LEU A 503 12.34 21.83 14.35
CA LEU A 503 13.52 20.98 14.57
C LEU A 503 13.49 19.70 13.73
N SER A 504 14.67 19.26 13.31
CA SER A 504 14.87 17.95 12.71
C SER A 504 14.59 16.84 13.72
N PRO A 505 13.73 15.86 13.37
CA PRO A 505 13.49 14.70 14.24
C PRO A 505 14.73 13.83 14.44
N ALA A 506 15.70 13.88 13.51
CA ALA A 506 16.88 13.03 13.53
C ALA A 506 18.04 13.62 14.36
N THR A 507 18.26 14.94 14.25
CA THR A 507 19.44 15.60 14.85
C THR A 507 19.10 16.61 15.93
N GLY A 508 17.84 17.04 16.04
CA GLY A 508 17.44 18.14 16.92
C GLY A 508 17.93 19.52 16.46
N GLN A 509 18.55 19.62 15.28
CA GLN A 509 18.97 20.91 14.71
C GLN A 509 17.79 21.62 14.02
N PRO A 510 17.78 22.97 13.99
CA PRO A 510 16.74 23.73 13.30
C PRO A 510 16.81 23.53 11.78
N ILE A 511 15.67 23.23 11.16
CA ILE A 511 15.55 23.05 9.71
C ILE A 511 15.09 24.33 9.01
N LEU A 512 14.27 25.14 9.69
CA LEU A 512 13.71 26.39 9.16
C LEU A 512 14.72 27.55 9.25
N MET A 513 15.95 27.30 8.79
CA MET A 513 17.02 28.28 8.76
C MET A 513 16.94 29.12 7.47
N PRO A 514 17.24 30.43 7.53
CA PRO A 514 17.39 31.25 6.34
C PRO A 514 18.44 30.67 5.39
N SER A 515 18.15 30.66 4.09
CA SER A 515 19.03 30.14 3.04
C SER A 515 19.42 31.22 2.05
N GLN A 516 20.57 31.04 1.39
CA GLN A 516 21.03 31.82 0.23
C GLN A 516 20.93 33.34 0.44
N ASP A 517 20.00 34.01 -0.26
CA ASP A 517 19.85 35.46 -0.29
C ASP A 517 19.58 36.08 1.08
N MET A 518 18.82 35.38 1.94
CA MET A 518 18.54 35.86 3.29
C MET A 518 19.82 35.94 4.13
N VAL A 519 20.69 34.93 3.98
CA VAL A 519 21.99 34.88 4.66
C VAL A 519 22.92 35.94 4.10
N LEU A 520 22.94 36.12 2.77
CA LEU A 520 23.74 37.14 2.11
C LEU A 520 23.33 38.55 2.55
N GLY A 521 22.03 38.83 2.68
CA GLY A 521 21.53 40.12 3.18
C GLY A 521 21.94 40.38 4.63
N CYS A 522 21.80 39.38 5.51
CA CYS A 522 22.25 39.49 6.91
C CYS A 522 23.77 39.67 7.00
N TYR A 523 24.53 38.94 6.20
CA TYR A 523 25.98 39.08 6.10
C TYR A 523 26.36 40.47 5.60
N TYR A 524 25.73 40.97 4.54
CA TYR A 524 25.98 42.31 4.01
C TYR A 524 25.72 43.38 5.06
N LEU A 525 24.61 43.33 5.81
CA LEU A 525 24.34 44.29 6.89
C LEU A 525 25.40 44.28 8.02
N THR A 526 26.01 43.12 8.27
CA THR A 526 26.93 42.93 9.41
C THR A 526 28.41 42.97 9.03
N ALA A 527 28.74 42.87 7.74
CA ALA A 527 30.09 42.83 7.21
C ALA A 527 30.88 44.13 7.46
N ASN A 528 32.19 43.98 7.62
CA ASN A 528 33.11 45.09 7.82
C ASN A 528 33.64 45.55 6.46
N ASN A 529 33.41 46.81 6.11
CA ASN A 529 34.03 47.43 4.94
C ASN A 529 34.93 48.60 5.38
N PRO A 530 36.25 48.38 5.52
CA PRO A 530 37.17 49.43 5.97
C PRO A 530 37.29 50.60 4.97
N SER A 531 36.89 50.41 3.72
CA SER A 531 36.85 51.44 2.68
C SER A 531 35.71 52.45 2.87
N SER A 532 34.72 52.13 3.71
CA SER A 532 33.55 52.97 3.96
C SER A 532 33.83 54.01 5.04
N GLN A 533 34.29 55.20 4.64
CA GLN A 533 34.70 56.25 5.58
C GLN A 533 33.67 57.36 5.80
N LYS A 534 32.59 57.42 5.02
CA LYS A 534 31.59 58.49 5.12
C LYS A 534 30.88 58.43 6.48
N GLY A 535 31.19 59.40 7.33
CA GLY A 535 30.66 59.49 8.70
C GLY A 535 31.34 58.58 9.72
N ALA A 536 32.55 58.07 9.44
CA ALA A 536 33.30 57.25 10.38
C ALA A 536 33.76 58.07 11.60
N GLY A 537 33.61 57.50 12.80
CA GLY A 537 34.04 58.11 14.06
C GLY A 537 33.06 59.07 14.71
N HIS A 538 31.87 59.29 14.13
CA HIS A 538 30.81 60.07 14.79
C HIS A 538 30.29 59.39 16.05
N TYR A 539 29.88 60.23 17.02
CA TYR A 539 29.27 59.83 18.26
C TYR A 539 27.75 60.10 18.20
N PHE A 540 26.96 59.11 18.59
CA PHE A 540 25.50 59.18 18.67
C PHE A 540 25.01 58.93 20.09
N THR A 541 23.94 59.64 20.44
CA THR A 541 23.23 59.57 21.72
C THR A 541 22.42 58.30 21.85
N ASP A 542 21.72 57.87 20.80
CA ASP A 542 20.89 56.67 20.80
C ASP A 542 21.00 55.87 19.50
N LEU A 543 20.52 54.63 19.52
CA LEU A 543 20.46 53.76 18.34
C LEU A 543 19.55 54.35 17.25
N GLU A 544 18.49 55.06 17.63
CA GLU A 544 17.56 55.68 16.69
C GLU A 544 18.18 56.87 15.96
N ASP A 545 18.96 57.70 16.65
CA ASP A 545 19.69 58.82 16.04
C ASP A 545 20.69 58.34 14.98
N ALA A 546 21.37 57.23 15.24
CA ALA A 546 22.27 56.61 14.28
C ALA A 546 21.53 56.13 13.01
N LEU A 547 20.31 55.59 13.18
CA LEU A 547 19.46 55.18 12.06
C LEU A 547 18.90 56.38 11.28
N LEU A 548 18.50 57.45 11.97
CA LEU A 548 18.03 58.69 11.34
C LEU A 548 19.15 59.33 10.49
N ALA A 549 20.37 59.37 11.03
CA ALA A 549 21.53 59.88 10.31
C ALA A 549 21.91 59.00 9.09
N TYR A 550 21.69 57.69 9.16
CA TYR A 550 21.78 56.80 8.01
C TYR A 550 20.69 57.10 6.96
N GLN A 551 19.43 57.27 7.37
CA GLN A 551 18.32 57.65 6.47
C GLN A 551 18.56 59.00 5.78
N GLN A 552 19.22 59.94 6.46
CA GLN A 552 19.64 61.23 5.91
C GLN A 552 20.92 61.15 5.04
N ASN A 553 21.44 59.96 4.75
CA ASN A 553 22.66 59.73 3.97
C ASN A 553 23.94 60.40 4.53
N LYS A 554 23.98 60.71 5.84
CA LYS A 554 25.15 61.31 6.52
C LYS A 554 26.21 60.27 6.89
N ILE A 555 25.80 59.03 7.12
CA ILE A 555 26.66 57.90 7.49
C ILE A 555 26.49 56.80 6.45
N ALA A 556 27.56 56.12 6.07
CA ALA A 556 27.47 54.90 5.26
C ALA A 556 27.14 53.65 6.09
N LEU A 557 26.51 52.64 5.45
CA LEU A 557 26.03 51.41 6.12
C LEU A 557 27.11 50.71 6.97
N HIS A 558 28.34 50.65 6.46
CA HIS A 558 29.47 49.96 7.06
C HIS A 558 30.46 50.89 7.78
N ALA A 559 30.18 52.20 7.85
CA ALA A 559 31.05 53.12 8.56
C ALA A 559 31.00 52.84 10.07
N TYR A 560 32.17 52.81 10.70
CA TYR A 560 32.26 52.62 12.14
C TYR A 560 31.83 53.88 12.89
N ILE A 561 30.85 53.73 13.76
CA ILE A 561 30.29 54.80 14.59
C ILE A 561 30.33 54.41 16.06
N TRP A 562 30.33 55.41 16.94
CA TRP A 562 30.24 55.23 18.38
C TRP A 562 28.83 55.56 18.83
N VAL A 563 28.13 54.59 19.42
CA VAL A 563 26.76 54.81 19.91
C VAL A 563 26.72 54.55 21.41
N ARG A 564 26.06 55.43 22.16
CA ARG A 564 25.82 55.21 23.59
C ARG A 564 24.79 54.09 23.75
N PHE A 565 25.09 53.13 24.62
CA PHE A 565 24.23 51.98 24.85
C PHE A 565 24.16 51.63 26.33
N ASN A 566 22.94 51.58 26.87
CA ASN A 566 22.71 51.40 28.30
C ASN A 566 22.43 49.92 28.67
N GLY A 567 22.35 49.01 27.70
CA GLY A 567 22.04 47.59 27.92
C GLY A 567 23.24 46.75 28.40
N LYS A 568 22.95 45.51 28.82
CA LYS A 568 23.99 44.50 29.10
C LYS A 568 24.63 44.07 27.78
N ILE A 569 25.96 44.05 27.74
CA ILE A 569 26.74 43.55 26.59
C ILE A 569 27.43 42.29 27.08
N GLU A 570 27.14 41.17 26.43
CA GLU A 570 27.87 39.93 26.66
C GLU A 570 29.29 40.07 26.10
N GLU A 571 30.28 39.95 26.97
CA GLU A 571 31.68 39.97 26.56
C GLU A 571 32.04 38.60 25.98
N LEU A 572 32.01 38.47 24.65
CA LEU A 572 32.73 37.38 23.99
C LEU A 572 34.22 37.56 24.29
N ASN A 573 34.80 36.55 24.94
CA ASN A 573 36.21 36.38 25.33
C ASN A 573 37.19 36.89 24.27
N SER A 574 37.37 38.20 24.20
CA SER A 574 38.32 38.86 23.33
C SER A 574 39.27 39.60 24.26
N ARG A 575 40.48 39.04 24.38
CA ARG A 575 41.64 39.66 25.03
C ARG A 575 41.83 41.04 24.41
N SER A 576 41.19 42.06 24.96
CA SER A 576 41.36 43.45 24.56
C SER A 576 42.22 44.14 25.61
N ILE A 577 43.28 44.77 25.12
CA ILE A 577 44.27 45.49 25.93
C ILE A 577 43.53 46.63 26.63
N ASN A 578 43.43 46.56 27.96
CA ASN A 578 42.89 47.62 28.79
C ASN A 578 43.91 48.77 28.82
N LEU A 579 43.74 49.79 27.99
CA LEU A 579 44.43 51.06 28.18
C LEU A 579 43.61 51.88 29.19
N ILE A 580 44.01 51.83 30.46
CA ILE A 580 43.50 52.71 31.50
C ILE A 580 44.28 54.03 31.37
N LYS A 581 43.64 55.10 30.89
CA LYS A 581 44.20 56.45 30.95
C LYS A 581 43.54 57.21 32.12
N PRO A 582 44.23 57.46 33.23
CA PRO A 582 43.75 58.39 34.24
C PRO A 582 43.94 59.83 33.72
N ILE A 583 42.85 60.60 33.66
CA ILE A 583 42.87 62.05 33.42
C ILE A 583 42.50 62.74 34.73
N LYS A 584 43.01 63.96 34.96
CA LYS A 584 42.99 64.77 36.20
C LYS A 584 41.61 65.06 36.85
N ASP A 585 40.51 64.47 36.39
CA ASP A 585 39.15 64.66 36.92
C ASP A 585 38.53 63.31 37.38
N ASN A 586 38.93 62.75 38.52
CA ASN A 586 38.25 61.70 39.33
C ASN A 586 37.41 60.61 38.60
N ASN A 587 37.70 60.27 37.34
CA ASN A 587 36.90 59.40 36.50
C ASN A 587 37.80 58.38 35.82
N ASN A 588 37.41 57.11 35.91
CA ASN A 588 38.13 56.02 35.25
C ASN A 588 37.51 55.75 33.88
N TYR A 589 38.33 55.87 32.84
CA TYR A 589 37.98 55.46 31.47
C TYR A 589 38.60 54.11 31.17
N GLN A 590 37.75 53.14 30.83
CA GLN A 590 38.18 51.87 30.27
C GLN A 590 37.91 51.91 28.76
N ILE A 591 38.98 52.07 27.98
CA ILE A 591 38.93 52.12 26.51
C ILE A 591 39.44 50.77 25.99
N SER A 592 38.56 50.06 25.28
CA SER A 592 38.86 48.86 24.52
C SER A 592 38.57 49.11 23.04
N SER A 593 39.02 48.23 22.14
CA SER A 593 38.89 48.40 20.69
C SER A 593 37.45 48.63 20.20
N ASN A 594 36.45 48.09 20.91
CA ASN A 594 35.04 48.17 20.56
C ASN A 594 34.14 48.77 21.65
N LYS A 595 34.68 49.21 22.79
CA LYS A 595 33.90 49.69 23.93
C LYS A 595 34.65 50.76 24.72
N ILE A 596 33.97 51.87 24.99
CA ILE A 596 34.43 52.95 25.86
C ILE A 596 33.49 52.99 27.06
N ARG A 597 34.01 52.78 28.27
CA ARG A 597 33.23 52.83 29.51
C ARG A 597 33.78 53.93 30.43
N ARG A 598 32.90 54.80 30.90
CA ARG A 598 33.18 55.78 31.96
C ARG A 598 32.55 55.28 33.27
N SER A 599 33.36 55.18 34.31
CA SER A 599 32.92 54.82 35.67
C SER A 599 33.28 55.89 36.69
N ASP A 600 32.39 56.11 37.65
CA ASP A 600 32.61 56.97 38.82
C ASP A 600 33.62 56.35 39.80
N VAL A 601 34.07 57.15 40.76
CA VAL A 601 34.99 56.78 41.86
C VAL A 601 34.52 55.52 42.62
N ASN A 602 33.20 55.30 42.70
CA ASN A 602 32.57 54.13 43.35
C ASN A 602 32.40 52.91 42.43
N GLY A 603 32.94 52.95 41.20
CA GLY A 603 32.83 51.86 40.23
C GLY A 603 31.47 51.76 39.50
N GLN A 604 30.53 52.66 39.79
CA GLN A 604 29.24 52.72 39.09
C GLN A 604 29.40 53.26 37.66
N LYS A 605 28.57 52.75 36.74
CA LYS A 605 28.69 52.97 35.30
C LYS A 605 27.92 54.22 34.90
N VAL A 606 28.62 55.26 34.45
CA VAL A 606 27.99 56.55 34.08
C VAL A 606 27.57 56.55 32.62
N VAL A 607 28.49 56.19 31.71
CA VAL A 607 28.24 56.17 30.26
C VAL A 607 29.02 55.02 29.62
N GLN A 608 28.39 54.36 28.67
CA GLN A 608 29.01 53.33 27.85
C GLN A 608 28.75 53.61 26.37
N TYR A 609 29.82 53.65 25.59
CA TYR A 609 29.76 53.65 24.13
C TYR A 609 30.23 52.32 23.59
N ILE A 610 29.59 51.90 22.50
CA ILE A 610 30.00 50.75 21.69
C ILE A 610 30.33 51.20 20.29
N ARG A 611 31.32 50.54 19.71
CA ARG A 611 31.68 50.70 18.31
C ARG A 611 30.84 49.76 17.46
N THR A 612 29.96 50.30 16.65
CA THR A 612 29.06 49.54 15.78
C THR A 612 29.00 50.16 14.38
N THR A 613 28.17 49.57 13.51
CA THR A 613 27.86 50.12 12.18
C THR A 613 26.35 50.32 12.09
N ALA A 614 25.89 51.19 11.18
CA ALA A 614 24.46 51.40 10.95
C ALA A 614 23.74 50.09 10.56
N GLY A 615 24.38 49.24 9.75
CA GLY A 615 23.82 47.94 9.35
C GLY A 615 23.61 46.96 10.51
N ARG A 616 24.54 46.91 11.47
CA ARG A 616 24.39 46.08 12.69
C ARG A 616 23.26 46.58 13.59
N ILE A 617 23.10 47.91 13.69
CA ILE A 617 22.00 48.51 14.45
C ILE A 617 20.66 48.16 13.81
N LEU A 618 20.57 48.23 12.48
CA LEU A 618 19.37 47.87 11.73
C LEU A 618 18.99 46.40 11.92
N PHE A 619 19.96 45.49 11.81
CA PHE A 619 19.76 44.07 12.08
C PHE A 619 19.32 43.81 13.52
N ASN A 620 19.99 44.43 14.50
CA ASN A 620 19.63 44.28 15.91
C ASN A 620 18.23 44.82 16.22
N LYS A 621 17.82 45.94 15.60
CA LYS A 621 16.46 46.47 15.74
C LYS A 621 15.41 45.47 15.26
N ILE A 622 15.64 44.81 14.13
CA ILE A 622 14.76 43.77 13.60
C ILE A 622 14.68 42.58 14.58
N VAL A 623 15.82 42.14 15.10
CA VAL A 623 15.87 41.03 16.08
C VAL A 623 15.12 41.38 17.36
N GLN A 624 15.31 42.60 17.90
CA GLN A 624 14.62 43.05 19.10
C GLN A 624 13.11 43.18 18.88
N GLN A 625 12.68 43.70 17.73
CA GLN A 625 11.26 43.74 17.35
C GLN A 625 10.65 42.34 17.22
N ALA A 626 11.42 41.37 16.73
CA ALA A 626 10.98 39.97 16.63
C ALA A 626 10.94 39.23 17.98
N LEU A 627 11.74 39.64 18.96
CA LEU A 627 11.74 39.05 20.31
C LEU A 627 10.72 39.69 21.27
N SER A 628 10.27 40.91 20.96
CA SER A 628 9.31 41.67 21.78
C SER A 628 7.85 41.46 21.36
N ASN A 629 7.63 41.05 20.11
CA ASN A 629 6.36 40.51 19.61
C ASN A 629 6.30 39.00 19.83
#